data_AF-A0A173R0A3-F1
#
_entry.id   AF-A0A173R0A3-F1
#
_cell.length_a   1.000
_cell.length_b   1.000
_cell.length_c   1.000
_cell.angle_alpha   90.00
_cell.angle_beta   90.00
_cell.angle_gamma   90.00
#
_symmetry.space_group_name_H-M   'P 1'
#
loop_
_entity.id
_entity.type
_entity.pdbx_description
1 polymer ?
#
loop_
_entity_poly.entity_id
_entity_poly.type
_entity_poly.pdbx_seq_one_letter_code
_entity_poly.pdbx_strand_id
1 'polypeptide(L)'
;MNKLIKVILFLIVGMVQVFAWGGLRGDTLAKELDEAVLNRSFYLQQREQRITQLKDMFLLSKISLWQEYEINHQLYEEFKKIQQDSAIYYIKRNMEIASFMKDTARIYTSRLRLATLYAFSGMYRESESLLRSIDRELLSKEQKQDFYEAYYSFFSYYSTNLDSFEYRKQLDLYKDSLLSVLDTVSYRYKINLAQKYLAHGQARSAEKVPLLAIYSSA
;
A
#
# COMPACT_ATOMS: atom_id res chain seq x y z
N MET A 1 -25.57 55.32 -32.31
CA MET A 1 -24.39 54.53 -32.71
C MET A 1 -23.27 54.54 -31.66
N ASN A 2 -22.78 55.71 -31.22
CA ASN A 2 -21.61 55.79 -30.32
C ASN A 2 -21.78 55.19 -28.90
N LYS A 3 -23.01 55.13 -28.35
CA LYS A 3 -23.26 54.48 -27.04
C LYS A 3 -23.23 52.95 -27.11
N LEU A 4 -23.73 52.37 -28.20
CA LEU A 4 -23.75 50.92 -28.41
C LEU A 4 -22.33 50.38 -28.63
N ILE A 5 -21.51 51.11 -29.39
CA ILE A 5 -20.10 50.77 -29.65
C ILE A 5 -19.28 50.79 -28.35
N LYS A 6 -19.51 51.75 -27.45
CA LYS A 6 -18.83 51.82 -26.14
C LYS A 6 -19.20 50.66 -25.21
N VAL A 7 -20.45 50.20 -25.24
CA VAL A 7 -20.90 49.05 -24.43
C VAL A 7 -20.30 47.73 -24.96
N ILE A 8 -20.21 47.57 -26.27
CA ILE A 8 -19.58 46.40 -26.90
C ILE A 8 -18.07 46.37 -26.58
N LEU A 9 -17.38 47.51 -26.67
CA LEU A 9 -15.97 47.62 -26.29
C LEU A 9 -15.73 47.31 -24.80
N PHE A 10 -16.64 47.73 -23.91
CA PHE A 10 -16.54 47.42 -22.48
C PHE A 10 -16.73 45.93 -22.19
N LEU A 11 -17.66 45.26 -22.89
CA LEU A 11 -17.88 43.82 -22.76
C LEU A 11 -16.70 42.99 -23.28
N ILE A 12 -16.07 43.41 -24.38
CA ILE A 12 -14.89 42.73 -24.95
C ILE A 12 -13.69 42.85 -23.99
N VAL A 13 -13.44 44.04 -23.43
CA VAL A 13 -12.36 44.25 -22.46
C VAL A 13 -12.59 43.45 -21.17
N GLY A 14 -13.85 43.32 -20.73
CA GLY A 14 -14.22 42.48 -19.59
C GLY A 14 -13.97 40.98 -19.82
N MET A 15 -14.23 40.45 -21.02
CA MET A 15 -13.94 39.05 -21.35
C MET A 15 -12.45 38.73 -21.43
N VAL A 16 -11.62 39.64 -21.94
CA VAL A 16 -10.16 39.44 -22.04
C VAL A 16 -9.50 39.34 -20.66
N GLN A 17 -10.01 40.07 -19.66
CA GLN A 17 -9.52 40.00 -18.27
C GLN A 17 -9.80 38.63 -17.62
N VAL A 18 -10.95 38.00 -17.93
CA VAL A 18 -11.31 36.67 -17.40
C VAL A 18 -10.43 35.56 -17.98
N PHE A 19 -10.07 35.65 -19.28
CA PHE A 19 -9.17 34.69 -19.91
C PHE A 19 -7.71 34.82 -19.44
N ALA A 20 -7.24 36.04 -19.12
CA ALA A 20 -5.89 36.25 -18.60
C ALA A 20 -5.68 35.68 -17.19
N TRP A 21 -6.73 35.65 -16.35
CA TRP A 21 -6.66 35.09 -15.00
C TRP A 21 -6.79 33.56 -14.97
N GLY A 22 -7.39 32.95 -16.01
CA GLY A 22 -7.43 31.50 -16.19
C GLY A 22 -6.08 30.88 -16.57
N GLY A 23 -5.25 31.60 -17.34
CA GLY A 23 -3.91 31.14 -17.75
C GLY A 23 -2.92 30.99 -16.59
N LEU A 24 -2.94 31.92 -15.62
CA LEU A 24 -2.03 31.90 -14.47
C LEU A 24 -2.21 30.68 -13.55
N ARG A 25 -3.44 30.16 -13.40
CA ARG A 25 -3.75 28.92 -12.66
C ARG A 25 -3.47 27.66 -13.47
N GLY A 26 -3.67 27.70 -14.79
CA GLY A 26 -3.32 26.60 -15.69
C GLY A 26 -1.81 26.37 -15.75
N ASP A 27 -1.01 27.44 -15.81
CA ASP A 27 0.45 27.36 -15.86
C ASP A 27 1.07 26.87 -14.54
N THR A 28 0.44 27.18 -13.39
CA THR A 28 0.88 26.66 -12.08
C THR A 28 0.50 25.19 -11.91
N LEU A 29 -0.73 24.80 -12.25
CA LEU A 29 -1.16 23.40 -12.21
C LEU A 29 -0.39 22.52 -13.20
N ALA A 30 -0.10 23.03 -14.40
CA ALA A 30 0.70 22.32 -15.39
C ALA A 30 2.15 22.14 -14.91
N LYS A 31 2.74 23.16 -14.26
CA LYS A 31 4.07 23.05 -13.65
C LYS A 31 4.10 22.06 -12.49
N GLU A 32 3.11 22.08 -11.60
CA GLU A 32 3.00 21.12 -10.51
C GLU A 32 2.80 19.69 -11.03
N LEU A 33 2.02 19.53 -12.10
CA LEU A 33 1.84 18.24 -12.76
C LEU A 33 3.14 17.78 -13.43
N ASP A 34 3.85 18.65 -14.13
CA ASP A 34 5.14 18.34 -14.75
C ASP A 34 6.19 18.00 -13.70
N GLU A 35 6.24 18.73 -12.58
CA GLU A 35 7.11 18.40 -11.44
C GLU A 35 6.71 17.05 -10.83
N ALA A 36 5.42 16.77 -10.63
CA ALA A 36 4.95 15.47 -10.15
C ALA A 36 5.29 14.33 -11.12
N VAL A 37 5.21 14.56 -12.44
CA VAL A 37 5.55 13.59 -13.48
C VAL A 37 7.06 13.35 -13.56
N LEU A 38 7.88 14.40 -13.51
CA LEU A 38 9.34 14.31 -13.49
C LEU A 38 9.84 13.62 -12.21
N ASN A 39 9.23 13.93 -11.06
CA ASN A 39 9.52 13.23 -9.82
C ASN A 39 9.13 11.76 -9.94
N ARG A 40 7.95 11.45 -10.48
CA ARG A 40 7.50 10.06 -10.69
C ARG A 40 8.45 9.29 -11.60
N SER A 41 8.86 9.84 -12.73
CA SER A 41 9.78 9.16 -13.66
C SER A 41 11.14 8.90 -13.02
N PHE A 42 11.66 9.86 -12.25
CA PHE A 42 12.90 9.70 -11.49
C PHE A 42 12.81 8.55 -10.46
N TYR A 43 11.73 8.47 -9.67
CA TYR A 43 11.53 7.39 -8.72
C TYR A 43 11.36 6.02 -9.38
N LEU A 44 10.71 5.98 -10.56
CA LEU A 44 10.59 4.75 -11.35
C LEU A 44 11.95 4.30 -11.88
N GLN A 45 12.75 5.22 -12.41
CA GLN A 45 14.10 4.91 -12.90
C GLN A 45 15.00 4.40 -11.78
N GLN A 46 14.98 5.03 -10.61
CA GLN A 46 15.74 4.52 -9.45
C GLN A 46 15.29 3.12 -9.04
N ARG A 47 14.00 2.85 -9.09
CA ARG A 47 13.47 1.52 -8.78
C ARG A 47 13.94 0.48 -9.79
N GLU A 48 13.85 0.79 -11.08
CA GLU A 48 14.33 -0.10 -12.15
C GLU A 48 15.83 -0.38 -12.01
N GLN A 49 16.62 0.62 -11.63
CA GLN A 49 18.03 0.45 -11.31
C GLN A 49 18.23 -0.50 -10.12
N ARG A 50 17.50 -0.33 -9.01
CA ARG A 50 17.59 -1.24 -7.85
C ARG A 50 17.19 -2.67 -8.22
N ILE A 51 16.11 -2.86 -8.97
CA ILE A 51 15.67 -4.18 -9.44
C ILE A 51 16.75 -4.82 -10.33
N THR A 52 17.34 -4.04 -11.24
CA THR A 52 18.42 -4.52 -12.12
C THR A 52 19.63 -4.93 -11.30
N GLN A 53 20.09 -4.09 -10.36
CA GLN A 53 21.20 -4.40 -9.47
C GLN A 53 20.95 -5.69 -8.66
N LEU A 54 19.75 -5.85 -8.10
CA LEU A 54 19.37 -7.06 -7.37
C LEU A 54 19.35 -8.30 -8.27
N LYS A 55 18.91 -8.16 -9.52
CA LYS A 55 18.94 -9.25 -10.50
C LYS A 55 20.37 -9.60 -10.91
N ASP A 56 21.23 -8.61 -11.09
CA ASP A 56 22.64 -8.81 -11.44
C ASP A 56 23.42 -9.51 -10.32
N MET A 57 23.00 -9.35 -9.06
CA MET A 57 23.58 -10.11 -7.94
C MET A 57 23.43 -11.63 -8.10
N PHE A 58 22.42 -12.13 -8.83
CA PHE A 58 22.31 -13.56 -9.16
C PHE A 58 23.35 -14.02 -10.18
N LEU A 59 23.92 -13.11 -10.97
CA LEU A 59 24.93 -13.42 -11.98
C LEU A 59 26.33 -13.56 -11.35
N LEU A 60 26.50 -13.12 -10.11
CA LEU A 60 27.72 -13.33 -9.35
C LEU A 60 27.91 -14.82 -9.06
N SER A 61 29.07 -15.37 -9.41
CA SER A 61 29.33 -16.80 -9.21
C SER A 61 29.29 -17.16 -7.72
N LYS A 62 28.41 -18.11 -7.36
CA LYS A 62 28.26 -18.74 -6.03
C LYS A 62 27.65 -17.83 -4.94
N ILE A 63 26.39 -17.43 -5.11
CA ILE A 63 25.60 -16.93 -3.98
C ILE A 63 25.16 -18.08 -3.06
N SER A 64 25.21 -17.85 -1.75
CA SER A 64 24.66 -18.77 -0.75
C SER A 64 23.13 -18.72 -0.73
N LEU A 65 22.48 -19.76 -0.20
CA LEU A 65 21.02 -19.77 0.00
C LEU A 65 20.54 -18.60 0.86
N TRP A 66 21.34 -18.17 1.84
CA TRP A 66 21.01 -17.01 2.66
C TRP A 66 21.03 -15.70 1.87
N GLN A 67 22.05 -15.51 1.01
CA GLN A 67 22.10 -14.36 0.11
C GLN A 67 20.95 -14.40 -0.90
N GLU A 68 20.62 -15.57 -1.44
CA GLU A 68 19.47 -15.76 -2.31
C GLU A 68 18.17 -15.34 -1.62
N TYR A 69 17.98 -15.75 -0.36
CA TYR A 69 16.82 -15.36 0.45
C TYR A 69 16.69 -13.84 0.60
N GLU A 70 17.80 -13.17 0.89
CA GLU A 70 17.81 -11.73 1.12
C GLU A 70 17.57 -10.94 -0.17
N ILE A 71 18.18 -11.34 -1.29
CA ILE A 71 17.95 -10.72 -2.60
C ILE A 71 16.48 -10.89 -3.01
N ASN A 72 15.92 -12.08 -2.86
CA ASN A 72 14.51 -12.35 -3.11
C ASN A 72 13.59 -11.51 -2.20
N HIS A 73 13.97 -11.29 -0.95
CA HIS A 73 13.21 -10.44 -0.04
C HIS A 73 13.15 -9.00 -0.56
N GLN A 74 14.29 -8.44 -0.99
CA GLN A 74 14.35 -7.08 -1.52
C GLN A 74 13.58 -6.95 -2.84
N LEU A 75 13.66 -7.95 -3.71
CA LEU A 75 12.85 -7.98 -4.94
C LEU A 75 11.35 -8.06 -4.63
N TYR A 76 10.93 -8.86 -3.65
CA TYR A 76 9.55 -8.86 -3.18
C TYR A 76 9.10 -7.46 -2.72
N GLU A 77 9.92 -6.74 -1.96
CA GLU A 77 9.59 -5.38 -1.48
C GLU A 77 9.38 -4.39 -2.64
N GLU A 78 10.19 -4.48 -3.69
CA GLU A 78 10.06 -3.63 -4.88
C GLU A 78 8.80 -3.96 -5.71
N PHE A 79 8.41 -5.24 -5.77
CA PHE A 79 7.31 -5.72 -6.61
C PHE A 79 5.93 -5.75 -5.92
N LYS A 80 5.85 -5.93 -4.60
CA LYS A 80 4.58 -6.25 -3.90
C LYS A 80 3.44 -5.25 -4.13
N LYS A 81 3.73 -4.00 -4.47
CA LYS A 81 2.74 -2.94 -4.75
C LYS A 81 2.44 -2.71 -6.23
N ILE A 82 3.21 -3.32 -7.15
CA ILE A 82 3.18 -2.98 -8.59
C ILE A 82 3.00 -4.19 -9.50
N GLN A 83 3.55 -5.35 -9.14
CA GLN A 83 3.51 -6.55 -9.98
C GLN A 83 3.46 -7.79 -9.10
N GLN A 84 2.25 -8.32 -8.91
CA GLN A 84 2.00 -9.38 -7.96
C GLN A 84 2.67 -10.69 -8.33
N ASP A 85 2.64 -11.08 -9.61
CA ASP A 85 3.23 -12.34 -10.07
C ASP A 85 4.72 -12.42 -9.72
N SER A 86 5.45 -11.31 -9.91
CA SER A 86 6.86 -11.21 -9.52
C SER A 86 7.04 -11.30 -8.01
N ALA A 87 6.20 -10.61 -7.23
CA ALA A 87 6.24 -10.71 -5.77
C ALA A 87 5.95 -12.14 -5.26
N ILE A 88 4.97 -12.82 -5.87
CA ILE A 88 4.63 -14.22 -5.56
C ILE A 88 5.80 -15.14 -5.89
N TYR A 89 6.44 -14.96 -7.04
CA TYR A 89 7.60 -15.75 -7.46
C TYR A 89 8.72 -15.70 -6.40
N TYR A 90 9.15 -14.50 -6.02
CA TYR A 90 10.25 -14.34 -5.06
C TYR A 90 9.89 -14.81 -3.65
N ILE A 91 8.64 -14.59 -3.20
CA ILE A 91 8.25 -15.04 -1.85
C ILE A 91 8.08 -16.56 -1.77
N LYS A 92 7.62 -17.22 -2.84
CA LYS A 92 7.57 -18.69 -2.91
C LYS A 92 8.97 -19.27 -2.82
N ARG A 93 9.94 -18.68 -3.53
CA ARG A 93 11.33 -19.09 -3.44
C ARG A 93 11.89 -18.91 -2.02
N ASN A 94 11.57 -17.81 -1.35
CA ASN A 94 11.95 -17.61 0.05
C ASN A 94 11.29 -18.60 1.02
N MET A 95 10.08 -19.05 0.73
CA MET A 95 9.43 -20.10 1.50
C MET A 95 10.17 -21.44 1.36
N GLU A 96 10.61 -21.80 0.15
CA GLU A 96 11.41 -23.00 -0.10
C GLU A 96 12.75 -22.94 0.63
N ILE A 97 13.47 -21.82 0.51
CA ILE A 97 14.76 -21.63 1.17
C ILE A 97 14.61 -21.71 2.70
N ALA A 98 13.62 -21.01 3.27
CA ALA A 98 13.36 -21.05 4.71
C ALA A 98 13.00 -22.47 5.19
N SER A 99 12.25 -23.23 4.38
CA SER A 99 11.92 -24.63 4.66
C SER A 99 13.16 -25.53 4.65
N PHE A 100 14.04 -25.35 3.67
CA PHE A 100 15.31 -26.06 3.58
C PHE A 100 16.22 -25.75 4.78
N MET A 101 16.28 -24.47 5.19
CA MET A 101 17.03 -24.01 6.36
C MET A 101 16.38 -24.40 7.70
N LYS A 102 15.16 -24.97 7.68
CA LYS A 102 14.35 -25.28 8.88
C LYS A 102 14.11 -24.07 9.78
N ASP A 103 13.98 -22.90 9.16
CA ASP A 103 13.77 -21.63 9.86
C ASP A 103 12.28 -21.31 9.95
N THR A 104 11.64 -21.73 11.04
CA THR A 104 10.21 -21.54 11.27
C THR A 104 9.79 -20.07 11.22
N ALA A 105 10.61 -19.16 11.75
CA ALA A 105 10.29 -17.74 11.74
C ALA A 105 10.19 -17.22 10.30
N ARG A 106 11.17 -17.55 9.46
CA ARG A 106 11.19 -17.14 8.04
C ARG A 106 10.12 -17.87 7.21
N ILE A 107 9.79 -19.12 7.54
CA ILE A 107 8.65 -19.83 6.94
C ILE A 107 7.36 -19.05 7.20
N TYR A 108 7.11 -18.65 8.45
CA TYR A 108 5.89 -17.90 8.79
C TYR A 108 5.86 -16.52 8.16
N THR A 109 6.97 -15.78 8.13
CA THR A 109 7.05 -14.52 7.40
C THR A 109 6.70 -14.69 5.92
N SER A 110 7.23 -15.71 5.25
CA SER A 110 6.91 -15.99 3.85
C SER A 110 5.45 -16.39 3.67
N ARG A 111 4.86 -17.19 4.58
CA ARG A 111 3.44 -17.58 4.53
C ARG A 111 2.50 -16.38 4.69
N LEU A 112 2.78 -15.48 5.64
CA LEU A 112 1.98 -14.26 5.86
C LEU A 112 1.97 -13.37 4.62
N ARG A 113 3.14 -13.14 4.04
CA ARG A 113 3.30 -12.33 2.84
C ARG A 113 2.63 -12.97 1.63
N LEU A 114 2.82 -14.29 1.43
CA LEU A 114 2.21 -15.02 0.33
C LEU A 114 0.68 -15.08 0.46
N ALA A 115 0.15 -15.29 1.67
CA ALA A 115 -1.29 -15.27 1.92
C ALA A 115 -1.91 -13.92 1.59
N THR A 116 -1.24 -12.82 1.92
CA THR A 116 -1.70 -11.46 1.60
C THR A 116 -1.72 -11.22 0.08
N LEU A 117 -0.68 -11.65 -0.63
CA LEU A 117 -0.65 -11.59 -2.09
C LEU A 117 -1.78 -12.40 -2.71
N TYR A 118 -1.97 -13.65 -2.26
CA TYR A 118 -3.05 -14.52 -2.74
C TYR A 118 -4.44 -13.95 -2.47
N ALA A 119 -4.68 -13.36 -1.30
CA ALA A 119 -5.96 -12.71 -1.02
C ALA A 119 -6.24 -11.58 -2.01
N PHE A 120 -5.24 -10.73 -2.29
CA PHE A 120 -5.38 -9.66 -3.26
C PHE A 120 -5.62 -10.20 -4.67
N SER A 121 -4.92 -11.26 -5.08
CA SER A 121 -5.06 -11.87 -6.41
C SER A 121 -6.32 -12.73 -6.58
N GLY A 122 -7.21 -12.79 -5.57
CA GLY A 122 -8.44 -13.59 -5.61
C GLY A 122 -8.26 -15.09 -5.32
N MET A 123 -7.05 -15.52 -4.95
CA MET A 123 -6.71 -16.91 -4.58
C MET A 123 -7.06 -17.17 -3.11
N TYR A 124 -8.34 -17.05 -2.76
CA TYR A 124 -8.80 -17.03 -1.38
C TYR A 124 -8.59 -18.35 -0.64
N ARG A 125 -8.77 -19.50 -1.31
CA ARG A 125 -8.60 -20.82 -0.68
C ARG A 125 -7.15 -21.08 -0.30
N GLU A 126 -6.23 -20.69 -1.17
CA GLU A 126 -4.79 -20.79 -0.98
C GLU A 126 -4.33 -19.83 0.13
N SER A 127 -4.84 -18.59 0.12
CA SER A 127 -4.60 -17.61 1.17
C SER A 127 -5.04 -18.13 2.55
N GLU A 128 -6.28 -18.61 2.66
CA GLU A 128 -6.82 -19.12 3.92
C GLU A 128 -6.03 -20.33 4.43
N SER A 129 -5.68 -21.26 3.54
CA SER A 129 -4.87 -22.44 3.88
C SER A 129 -3.51 -22.06 4.47
N LEU A 130 -2.83 -21.07 3.88
CA LEU A 130 -1.56 -20.56 4.40
C LEU A 130 -1.73 -19.94 5.78
N LEU A 131 -2.75 -19.10 5.98
CA LEU A 131 -3.00 -18.45 7.26
C LEU A 131 -3.32 -19.47 8.37
N ARG A 132 -4.15 -20.48 8.07
CA ARG A 132 -4.51 -21.56 9.01
C ARG A 132 -3.33 -22.44 9.39
N SER A 133 -2.28 -22.50 8.55
CA SER A 133 -1.08 -23.30 8.81
C SER A 133 -0.08 -22.66 9.77
N ILE A 134 -0.34 -21.43 10.23
CA ILE A 134 0.54 -20.68 11.11
C ILE A 134 0.12 -20.92 12.55
N ASP A 135 1.07 -21.36 13.37
CA ASP A 135 0.89 -21.39 14.82
C ASP A 135 1.17 -19.99 15.39
N ARG A 136 0.10 -19.34 15.86
CA ARG A 136 0.15 -17.97 16.39
C ARG A 136 1.03 -17.86 17.65
N GLU A 137 1.17 -18.92 18.42
CA GLU A 137 1.94 -18.89 19.68
C GLU A 137 3.45 -18.83 19.42
N LEU A 138 3.88 -19.27 18.24
CA LEU A 138 5.28 -19.22 17.79
C LEU A 138 5.65 -17.91 17.09
N LEU A 139 4.70 -16.99 16.90
CA LEU A 139 4.95 -15.71 16.23
C LEU A 139 5.65 -14.72 17.15
N SER A 140 6.64 -14.02 16.60
CA SER A 140 7.21 -12.83 17.24
C SER A 140 6.16 -11.71 17.37
N LYS A 141 6.43 -10.70 18.20
CA LYS A 141 5.54 -9.54 18.35
C LYS A 141 5.24 -8.86 17.01
N GLU A 142 6.27 -8.69 16.16
CA GLU A 142 6.13 -8.09 14.83
C GLU A 142 5.31 -8.99 13.90
N GLN A 143 5.58 -10.30 13.90
CA GLN A 143 4.83 -11.24 13.08
C GLN A 143 3.36 -11.37 13.50
N LYS A 144 3.03 -11.17 14.79
CA LYS A 144 1.63 -11.10 15.24
C LYS A 144 0.89 -9.91 14.63
N GLN A 145 1.56 -8.77 14.44
CA GLN A 145 0.98 -7.62 13.73
C GLN A 145 0.67 -7.99 12.28
N ASP A 146 1.65 -8.57 11.58
CA ASP A 146 1.48 -8.99 10.19
C ASP A 146 0.44 -10.10 10.03
N PHE A 147 0.32 -10.99 11.02
CA PHE A 147 -0.70 -12.04 11.07
C PHE A 147 -2.12 -11.48 11.13
N TYR A 148 -2.38 -10.55 12.05
CA TYR A 148 -3.71 -9.95 12.14
C TYR A 148 -4.02 -9.05 10.93
N GLU A 149 -3.02 -8.38 10.37
CA GLU A 149 -3.19 -7.59 9.14
C GLU A 149 -3.46 -8.48 7.92
N ALA A 150 -2.80 -9.64 7.81
CA ALA A 150 -3.04 -10.59 6.72
C ALA A 150 -4.45 -11.19 6.80
N TYR A 151 -4.92 -11.58 7.99
CA TYR A 151 -6.30 -12.03 8.18
C TYR A 151 -7.33 -10.94 7.90
N TYR A 152 -7.09 -9.71 8.39
CA TYR A 152 -7.96 -8.57 8.08
C TYR A 152 -8.04 -8.34 6.57
N SER A 153 -6.89 -8.34 5.89
CA SER A 153 -6.81 -8.18 4.44
C SER A 153 -7.55 -9.29 3.71
N PHE A 154 -7.35 -10.55 4.13
CA PHE A 154 -8.06 -11.71 3.58
C PHE A 154 -9.57 -11.53 3.64
N PHE A 155 -10.13 -11.25 4.82
CA PHE A 155 -11.56 -11.05 4.96
C PHE A 155 -12.05 -9.82 4.19
N SER A 156 -11.25 -8.75 4.12
CA SER A 156 -11.61 -7.52 3.41
C SER A 156 -11.77 -7.77 1.91
N TYR A 157 -10.83 -8.50 1.30
CA TYR A 157 -10.93 -8.85 -0.12
C TYR A 157 -12.05 -9.87 -0.35
N TYR A 158 -12.12 -10.91 0.48
CA TYR A 158 -13.09 -11.97 0.34
C TYR A 158 -14.54 -11.49 0.48
N SER A 159 -14.81 -10.55 1.40
CA SER A 159 -16.16 -10.05 1.64
C SER A 159 -16.63 -8.98 0.66
N THR A 160 -15.78 -8.51 -0.27
CA THR A 160 -16.12 -7.37 -1.16
C THR A 160 -17.39 -7.62 -1.98
N ASN A 161 -17.68 -8.88 -2.34
CA ASN A 161 -18.87 -9.27 -3.09
C ASN A 161 -19.87 -10.10 -2.27
N LEU A 162 -19.64 -10.24 -0.96
CA LEU A 162 -20.40 -11.12 -0.06
C LEU A 162 -20.80 -10.30 1.16
N ASP A 163 -21.97 -9.65 1.11
CA ASP A 163 -22.53 -8.91 2.25
C ASP A 163 -23.04 -9.90 3.33
N SER A 164 -22.11 -10.49 4.07
CA SER A 164 -22.40 -11.39 5.18
C SER A 164 -22.03 -10.73 6.50
N PHE A 165 -22.98 -10.76 7.44
CA PHE A 165 -22.76 -10.36 8.83
C PHE A 165 -21.56 -11.09 9.46
N GLU A 166 -21.32 -12.35 9.11
CA GLU A 166 -20.21 -13.13 9.66
C GLU A 166 -18.85 -12.55 9.26
N TYR A 167 -18.68 -12.10 8.01
CA TYR A 167 -17.39 -11.51 7.58
C TYR A 167 -17.13 -10.15 8.20
N ARG A 168 -18.18 -9.34 8.43
CA ARG A 168 -18.04 -8.09 9.21
C ARG A 168 -17.53 -8.36 10.61
N LYS A 169 -18.06 -9.39 11.29
CA LYS A 169 -17.59 -9.79 12.61
C LYS A 169 -16.12 -10.22 12.60
N GLN A 170 -15.68 -10.95 11.57
CA GLN A 170 -14.28 -11.32 11.42
C GLN A 170 -13.39 -10.09 11.19
N LEU A 171 -13.81 -9.15 10.34
CA LEU A 171 -13.08 -7.89 10.10
C LEU A 171 -12.87 -7.10 11.39
N ASP A 172 -13.93 -6.93 12.19
CA ASP A 172 -13.85 -6.22 13.48
C ASP A 172 -12.92 -6.95 14.45
N LEU A 173 -13.04 -8.28 14.55
CA LEU A 173 -12.19 -9.11 15.43
C LEU A 173 -10.71 -8.98 15.08
N TYR A 174 -10.35 -9.06 13.80
CA TYR A 174 -8.95 -8.96 13.38
C TYR A 174 -8.43 -7.53 13.43
N LYS A 175 -9.28 -6.52 13.21
CA LYS A 175 -8.92 -5.12 13.43
C LYS A 175 -8.60 -4.84 14.90
N ASP A 176 -9.40 -5.37 15.81
CA ASP A 176 -9.20 -5.21 17.27
C ASP A 176 -7.96 -5.95 17.75
N SER A 177 -7.77 -7.17 17.25
CA SER A 177 -6.56 -7.95 17.51
C SER A 177 -5.31 -7.20 17.04
N LEU A 178 -5.33 -6.63 15.83
CA LEU A 178 -4.24 -5.82 15.29
C LEU A 178 -3.97 -4.58 16.17
N LEU A 179 -5.01 -3.82 16.53
CA LEU A 179 -4.85 -2.64 17.40
C LEU A 179 -4.29 -3.00 18.77
N SER A 180 -4.58 -4.19 19.30
CA SER A 180 -4.06 -4.64 20.61
C SER A 180 -2.55 -4.93 20.62
N VAL A 181 -1.96 -5.24 19.46
CA VAL A 181 -0.53 -5.58 19.36
C VAL A 181 0.35 -4.49 18.74
N LEU A 182 -0.28 -3.49 18.13
CA LEU A 182 0.40 -2.33 17.58
C LEU A 182 0.81 -1.36 18.71
N ASP A 183 1.95 -0.71 18.53
CA ASP A 183 2.35 0.39 19.41
C ASP A 183 1.44 1.59 19.19
N THR A 184 0.78 2.05 20.25
CA THR A 184 -0.15 3.19 20.25
C THR A 184 0.46 4.49 19.71
N VAL A 185 1.78 4.67 19.82
CA VAL A 185 2.48 5.84 19.30
C VAL A 185 2.71 5.72 17.78
N SER A 186 2.77 4.49 17.26
CA SER A 186 3.06 4.22 15.85
C SER A 186 2.00 4.77 14.91
N TYR A 187 2.45 5.17 13.72
CA TYR A 187 1.54 5.60 12.65
C TYR A 187 0.61 4.46 12.20
N ARG A 188 1.10 3.21 12.17
CA ARG A 188 0.31 2.01 11.84
C ARG A 188 -0.88 1.85 12.78
N TYR A 189 -0.71 2.09 14.09
CA TYR A 189 -1.83 2.09 15.05
C TYR A 189 -2.86 3.17 14.72
N LYS A 190 -2.38 4.42 14.56
CA LYS A 190 -3.25 5.58 14.33
C LYS A 190 -4.09 5.44 13.07
N ILE A 191 -3.50 4.98 11.95
CA ILE A 191 -4.26 4.73 10.72
C ILE A 191 -5.34 3.67 10.96
N ASN A 192 -4.98 2.54 11.55
CA ASN A 192 -5.92 1.44 11.77
C ASN A 192 -7.07 1.86 12.71
N LEU A 193 -6.77 2.70 13.70
CA LEU A 193 -7.79 3.25 14.61
C LEU A 193 -8.73 4.21 13.89
N ALA A 194 -8.19 5.12 13.06
CA ALA A 194 -9.00 6.02 12.25
C ALA A 194 -9.90 5.25 11.27
N GLN A 195 -9.36 4.23 10.60
CA GLN A 195 -10.13 3.34 9.72
C GLN A 195 -11.26 2.62 10.46
N LYS A 196 -11.00 2.13 11.68
CA LYS A 196 -12.03 1.51 12.52
C LYS A 196 -13.16 2.51 12.82
N TYR A 197 -12.82 3.73 13.24
CA TYR A 197 -13.82 4.76 13.50
C TYR A 197 -14.66 5.09 12.26
N LEU A 198 -14.02 5.22 11.09
CA LEU A 198 -14.74 5.47 9.83
C LEU A 198 -15.68 4.32 9.47
N ALA A 199 -15.24 3.06 9.62
CA ALA A 199 -16.06 1.89 9.34
C ALA A 199 -17.33 1.81 10.22
N HIS A 200 -17.29 2.36 11.44
CA HIS A 200 -18.44 2.44 12.34
C HIS A 200 -19.19 3.78 12.29
N GLY A 201 -18.94 4.63 11.29
CA GLY A 201 -19.63 5.92 11.13
C GLY A 201 -19.21 6.99 12.14
N GLN A 202 -18.10 6.79 12.87
CA GLN A 202 -17.60 7.70 13.91
C GLN A 202 -16.58 8.70 13.34
N ALA A 203 -16.96 9.46 12.30
CA ALA A 203 -16.06 10.38 11.61
C ALA A 203 -15.38 11.40 12.54
N ARG A 204 -16.12 11.95 13.51
CA ARG A 204 -15.58 12.87 14.53
C ARG A 204 -14.49 12.25 15.42
N SER A 205 -14.57 10.95 15.68
CA SER A 205 -13.54 10.22 16.43
C SER A 205 -12.31 9.99 15.56
N ALA A 206 -12.51 9.70 14.26
CA ALA A 206 -11.43 9.54 13.29
C ALA A 206 -10.62 10.85 13.10
N GLU A 207 -11.29 11.99 12.99
CA GLU A 207 -10.64 13.32 12.85
C GLU A 207 -9.76 13.69 14.05
N LYS A 208 -10.11 13.19 15.23
CA LYS A 208 -9.35 13.42 16.47
C LYS A 208 -8.12 12.53 16.59
N VAL A 209 -7.95 11.53 15.72
CA VAL A 209 -6.74 10.71 15.72
C VAL A 209 -5.59 11.57 15.17
N PRO A 210 -4.52 11.81 15.95
CA PRO A 210 -3.45 12.72 15.56
C PRO A 210 -2.52 12.05 14.53
N LEU A 211 -2.96 12.03 13.27
CA LEU A 211 -2.25 11.43 12.13
C LEU A 211 -1.06 12.27 11.63
N LEU A 212 -0.86 13.49 12.16
CA LEU A 212 0.12 14.48 11.70
C LEU A 212 -0.01 14.79 10.19
N ALA A 213 -0.68 15.90 9.89
CA ALA A 213 -0.42 16.77 8.72
C ALA A 213 -0.15 16.10 7.36
N ILE A 214 -0.99 15.16 6.92
CA ILE A 214 -0.94 14.70 5.51
C ILE A 214 -1.65 15.70 4.55
N TYR A 215 -2.26 16.78 5.08
CA TYR A 215 -3.02 17.74 4.26
C TYR A 215 -2.78 19.24 4.57
N SER A 216 -1.75 19.65 5.32
CA SER A 216 -1.52 21.08 5.64
C SER A 216 -0.16 21.65 5.22
N SER A 217 0.47 21.08 4.20
CA SER A 217 1.63 21.69 3.55
C SER A 217 1.66 21.31 2.08
N ALA A 218 0.73 21.91 1.33
CA ALA A 218 0.91 22.28 -0.06
C ALA A 218 0.52 23.76 -0.14
#